data_AF-A0A1Y1MKW1-F1
#
_entry.id   AF-A0A1Y1MKW1-F1
#
_cell.length_a   1.000
_cell.length_b   1.000
_cell.length_c   1.000
_cell.angle_alpha   90.00
_cell.angle_beta   90.00
_cell.angle_gamma   90.00
#
_symmetry.space_group_name_H-M   'P 1'
#
loop_
_entity.id
_entity.type
_entity.pdbx_description
1 polymer ?
#
loop_
_entity_poly.entity_id
_entity_poly.type
_entity_poly.pdbx_seq_one_letter_code
_entity_poly.pdbx_strand_id
1 'polypeptide(L)'
;MVYGQKDETLMLPYYRELGYYITRREQYDRAVPIFDKAYSLVPTDKRTLLGRSCLRSKVCNYEGAIDDINKALELDPEDLVVTAQRALNLYLSCEFEDALVLNYRMVPKRKKPDNFTMGVMHCNEATENTTGLRTGHPLRDHYKIIHRMAWKKLKETENPYQIKRKRKKKKKPKKPTEKVVHDPIVP
;
A
#
# COMPACT_ATOMS: atom_id res chain seq x y z
N MET A 1 51.12 -7.51 16.61
CA MET A 1 51.13 -6.03 16.65
C MET A 1 49.99 -5.52 15.78
N VAL A 2 48.84 -5.16 16.37
CA VAL A 2 47.75 -4.45 15.66
C VAL A 2 47.26 -3.33 16.58
N TYR A 3 48.14 -2.37 16.87
CA TYR A 3 47.78 -1.19 17.65
C TYR A 3 47.30 -0.04 16.74
N GLY A 4 47.72 0.01 15.45
CA GLY A 4 47.35 1.10 14.53
C GLY A 4 45.89 1.11 14.05
N GLN A 5 45.28 -0.06 13.80
CA GLN A 5 43.88 -0.11 13.33
C GLN A 5 42.87 0.32 14.40
N LYS A 6 43.20 0.15 15.68
CA LYS A 6 42.30 0.54 16.79
C LYS A 6 42.17 2.06 16.90
N ASP A 7 43.26 2.80 16.68
CA ASP A 7 43.26 4.25 16.74
C ASP A 7 42.48 4.88 15.57
N GLU A 8 42.57 4.29 14.38
CA GLU A 8 41.80 4.74 13.20
C GLU A 8 40.30 4.49 13.35
N THR A 9 39.89 3.35 13.94
CA THR A 9 38.47 3.09 14.26
C THR A 9 37.93 4.04 15.34
N LEU A 10 38.78 4.53 16.24
CA LEU A 10 38.39 5.51 17.27
C LEU A 10 38.02 6.88 16.66
N MET A 11 38.48 7.17 15.45
CA MET A 11 38.13 8.40 14.73
C MET A 11 36.75 8.34 14.06
N LEU A 12 36.15 7.17 13.94
CA LEU A 12 34.82 6.98 13.33
C LEU A 12 33.74 7.86 13.96
N PRO A 13 33.57 7.92 15.30
CA PRO A 13 32.56 8.77 15.93
C PRO A 13 32.82 10.24 15.62
N TYR A 14 34.09 10.69 15.58
CA TYR A 14 34.44 12.05 15.24
C TYR A 14 33.98 12.42 13.82
N TYR A 15 34.32 11.61 12.81
CA TYR A 15 33.89 11.86 11.44
C TYR A 15 32.36 11.78 11.28
N ARG A 16 31.69 10.90 12.02
CA ARG A 16 30.23 10.81 12.02
C ARG A 16 29.58 12.09 12.55
N GLU A 17 29.99 12.53 13.74
CA GLU A 17 29.42 13.74 14.35
C GLU A 17 29.77 15.01 13.54
N LEU A 18 30.99 15.08 13.01
CA LEU A 18 31.41 16.16 12.11
C LEU A 18 30.57 16.18 10.83
N GLY A 19 30.34 15.01 10.22
CA GLY A 19 29.45 14.84 9.09
C GLY A 19 28.06 15.38 9.39
N TYR A 20 27.42 14.91 10.46
CA TYR A 20 26.09 15.41 10.87
C TYR A 20 26.07 16.91 11.17
N TYR A 21 27.12 17.45 11.79
CA TYR A 21 27.23 18.88 12.07
C TYR A 21 27.26 19.71 10.78
N ILE A 22 28.07 19.31 9.80
CA ILE A 22 28.21 20.03 8.52
C ILE A 22 26.94 19.89 7.67
N THR A 23 26.32 18.71 7.65
CA THR A 23 25.02 18.49 6.97
C THR A 23 23.90 19.34 7.56
N ARG A 24 23.92 19.59 8.88
CA ARG A 24 22.97 20.52 9.54
C ARG A 24 23.21 21.98 9.16
N ARG A 25 24.43 22.33 8.76
CA ARG A 25 24.78 23.65 8.21
C ARG A 25 24.56 23.76 6.71
N GLU A 26 23.93 22.76 6.08
CA GLU A 26 23.62 22.71 4.64
C GLU A 26 24.85 22.76 3.72
N GLN A 27 26.05 22.52 4.26
CA GLN A 27 27.29 22.47 3.49
C GLN A 27 27.51 21.06 2.91
N TYR A 28 26.64 20.65 1.99
CA TYR A 28 26.59 19.26 1.52
C TYR A 28 27.87 18.83 0.79
N ASP A 29 28.46 19.70 -0.04
CA ASP A 29 29.70 19.42 -0.78
C ASP A 29 30.87 19.06 0.14
N ARG A 30 30.91 19.67 1.34
CA ARG A 30 31.93 19.39 2.35
C ARG A 30 31.61 18.16 3.19
N ALA A 31 30.34 17.82 3.35
CA ALA A 31 29.90 16.68 4.14
C ALA A 31 30.14 15.34 3.41
N VAL A 32 30.04 15.30 2.08
CA VAL A 32 30.23 14.08 1.27
C VAL A 32 31.57 13.40 1.56
N PRO A 33 32.72 14.08 1.42
CA PRO A 33 34.02 13.45 1.65
C PRO A 33 34.23 13.03 3.12
N ILE A 34 33.50 13.63 4.06
CA ILE A 34 33.59 13.28 5.49
C ILE A 34 32.88 11.96 5.77
N PHE A 35 31.69 11.76 5.21
CA PHE A 35 31.00 10.48 5.31
C PHE A 35 31.69 9.38 4.48
N ASP A 36 32.30 9.72 3.35
CA ASP A 36 33.08 8.75 2.56
C ASP A 36 34.32 8.27 3.36
N LYS A 37 35.00 9.18 4.08
CA LYS A 37 36.06 8.81 5.01
C LYS A 37 35.54 7.93 6.15
N ALA A 38 34.41 8.29 6.76
CA ALA A 38 33.80 7.48 7.82
C ALA A 38 33.47 6.06 7.33
N TYR A 39 32.92 5.94 6.12
CA TYR A 39 32.63 4.65 5.48
C TYR A 39 33.91 3.84 5.19
N SER A 40 34.99 4.50 4.75
CA SER A 40 36.27 3.81 4.50
C SER A 40 36.93 3.26 5.76
N LEU A 41 36.70 3.91 6.91
CA LEU A 41 37.20 3.44 8.22
C LEU A 41 36.44 2.20 8.68
N VAL A 42 35.11 2.25 8.67
CA VAL A 42 34.26 1.13 9.10
C VAL A 42 33.06 1.01 8.14
N PRO A 43 33.14 0.14 7.11
CA PRO A 43 32.07 0.01 6.13
C PRO A 43 30.83 -0.71 6.68
N THR A 44 30.94 -1.33 7.85
CA THR A 44 29.89 -2.06 8.55
C THR A 44 29.20 -1.21 9.63
N ASP A 45 29.53 0.08 9.79
CA ASP A 45 28.81 0.92 10.74
C ASP A 45 27.50 1.44 10.15
N LYS A 46 26.41 0.81 10.58
CA LYS A 46 25.03 1.19 10.26
C LYS A 46 24.73 2.69 10.43
N ARG A 47 25.29 3.34 11.46
CA ARG A 47 25.04 4.77 11.71
C ARG A 47 25.71 5.68 10.67
N THR A 48 26.85 5.27 10.14
CA THR A 48 27.52 6.00 9.05
C THR A 48 26.80 5.81 7.73
N LEU A 49 26.33 4.60 7.43
CA LEU A 49 25.51 4.30 6.26
C LEU A 49 24.22 5.14 6.26
N LEU A 50 23.52 5.22 7.40
CA LEU A 50 22.34 6.07 7.55
C LEU A 50 22.65 7.57 7.41
N GLY A 51 23.75 8.04 7.99
CA GLY A 51 24.16 9.44 7.88
C GLY A 51 24.52 9.82 6.44
N ARG A 52 25.20 8.93 5.73
CA ARG A 52 25.59 9.10 4.33
C ARG A 52 24.39 9.02 3.40
N SER A 53 23.44 8.10 3.62
CA SER A 53 22.22 8.03 2.80
C SER A 53 21.36 9.28 2.97
N CYS A 54 21.22 9.78 4.21
CA CYS A 54 20.54 11.04 4.49
C CYS A 54 21.23 12.25 3.82
N LEU A 55 22.56 12.27 3.76
CA LEU A 55 23.27 13.30 3.03
C LEU A 55 23.06 13.18 1.51
N ARG A 56 23.20 11.97 0.96
CA ARG A 56 23.05 11.71 -0.48
C ARG A 56 21.65 12.07 -0.97
N SER A 57 20.62 11.80 -0.18
CA SER A 57 19.24 12.18 -0.50
C SER A 57 19.07 13.70 -0.57
N LYS A 58 19.74 14.47 0.29
CA LYS A 58 19.75 15.95 0.24
C LYS A 58 20.47 16.50 -0.99
N VAL A 59 21.47 15.79 -1.50
CA VAL A 59 22.19 16.12 -2.75
C VAL A 59 21.46 15.55 -3.98
N CYS A 60 20.24 15.02 -3.82
CA CYS A 60 19.43 14.40 -4.87
C CYS A 60 20.07 13.14 -5.51
N ASN A 61 21.05 12.52 -4.85
CA ASN A 61 21.61 11.24 -5.25
C ASN A 61 20.84 10.10 -4.55
N TYR A 62 19.64 9.82 -5.05
CA TYR A 62 18.73 8.84 -4.43
C TYR A 62 19.20 7.40 -4.63
N GLU A 63 19.76 7.06 -5.79
CA GLU A 63 20.30 5.72 -6.08
C GLU A 63 21.38 5.34 -5.07
N GLY A 64 22.38 6.22 -4.88
CA GLY A 64 23.44 5.98 -3.90
C GLY A 64 22.95 5.97 -2.46
N ALA A 65 21.88 6.70 -2.14
CA ALA A 65 21.25 6.66 -0.82
C ALA A 65 20.55 5.32 -0.57
N ILE A 66 19.84 4.79 -1.57
CA ILE A 66 19.17 3.48 -1.51
C ILE A 66 20.20 2.36 -1.37
N ASP A 67 21.33 2.42 -2.07
CA ASP A 67 22.41 1.45 -1.95
C ASP A 67 23.00 1.39 -0.53
N ASP A 68 23.27 2.55 0.08
CA ASP A 68 23.77 2.61 1.46
C ASP A 68 22.72 2.07 2.47
N ILE A 69 21.43 2.32 2.20
CA ILE A 69 20.32 1.81 3.02
C ILE A 69 20.17 0.30 2.87
N ASN A 70 20.32 -0.25 1.68
CA ASN A 70 20.27 -1.69 1.46
C ASN A 70 21.39 -2.40 2.21
N LYS A 71 22.62 -1.87 2.18
CA LYS A 71 23.74 -2.35 3.02
C LYS A 71 23.43 -2.25 4.51
N ALA A 72 22.75 -1.17 4.95
CA ALA A 72 22.35 -1.04 6.34
C ALA A 72 21.28 -2.06 6.76
N LEU A 73 20.38 -2.45 5.85
CA LEU A 73 19.39 -3.52 6.06
C LEU A 73 20.03 -4.92 6.04
N GLU A 74 21.09 -5.13 5.27
CA GLU A 74 21.84 -6.40 5.32
C GLU A 74 22.47 -6.65 6.69
N LEU A 75 22.88 -5.58 7.39
CA LEU A 75 23.42 -5.66 8.75
C LEU A 75 22.33 -5.92 9.79
N ASP A 76 21.17 -5.28 9.64
CA ASP A 76 20.04 -5.43 10.55
C ASP A 76 18.71 -5.31 9.78
N PRO A 77 18.11 -6.45 9.37
CA PRO A 77 16.97 -6.46 8.48
C PRO A 77 15.66 -6.00 9.14
N GLU A 78 15.59 -6.05 10.47
CA GLU A 78 14.39 -5.71 11.24
C GLU A 78 14.41 -4.27 11.78
N ASP A 79 15.40 -3.45 11.39
CA ASP A 79 15.44 -2.07 11.85
C ASP A 79 14.37 -1.19 11.18
N LEU A 80 13.39 -0.82 12.00
CA LEU A 80 12.33 0.12 11.68
C LEU A 80 12.86 1.49 11.24
N VAL A 81 13.99 1.94 11.78
CA VAL A 81 14.60 3.23 11.41
C VAL A 81 15.16 3.17 10.00
N VAL A 82 15.89 2.10 9.66
CA VAL A 82 16.48 1.94 8.32
C VAL A 82 15.38 1.72 7.27
N THR A 83 14.36 0.92 7.58
CA THR A 83 13.22 0.70 6.68
C THR A 83 12.41 1.98 6.46
N ALA A 84 12.21 2.82 7.49
CA ALA A 84 11.59 4.13 7.34
C ALA A 84 12.44 5.07 6.44
N GLN A 85 13.76 5.07 6.60
CA GLN A 85 14.66 5.83 5.72
C GLN A 85 14.61 5.32 4.29
N ARG A 86 14.48 4.01 4.06
CA ARG A 86 14.28 3.44 2.72
C ARG A 86 13.00 3.95 2.08
N ALA A 87 11.89 3.91 2.81
CA ALA A 87 10.60 4.38 2.31
C ALA A 87 10.64 5.88 1.96
N LEU A 88 11.32 6.69 2.78
CA LEU A 88 11.53 8.11 2.49
C LEU A 88 12.34 8.32 1.20
N ASN A 89 13.43 7.57 1.01
CA ASN A 89 14.26 7.72 -0.17
C ASN A 89 13.56 7.26 -1.46
N LEU A 90 12.78 6.18 -1.40
CA LEU A 90 11.94 5.76 -2.53
C LEU A 90 10.86 6.78 -2.87
N TYR A 91 10.29 7.43 -1.84
CA TYR A 91 9.36 8.54 -2.06
C TYR A 91 10.05 9.71 -2.76
N LEU A 92 11.26 10.07 -2.33
CA LEU A 92 12.05 11.14 -2.95
C LEU A 92 12.53 10.79 -4.37
N SER A 93 12.82 9.51 -4.66
CA SER A 93 13.14 9.02 -6.01
C SER A 93 11.91 8.90 -6.93
N CYS A 94 10.72 9.26 -6.43
CA CYS A 94 9.43 9.16 -7.12
C CYS A 94 8.93 7.71 -7.36
N GLU A 95 9.48 6.73 -6.64
CA GLU A 95 8.99 5.34 -6.58
C GLU A 95 7.88 5.22 -5.53
N PHE A 96 6.75 5.89 -5.81
CA PHE A 96 5.65 6.04 -4.84
C PHE A 96 4.98 4.72 -4.47
N GLU A 97 4.90 3.76 -5.39
CA GLU A 97 4.28 2.46 -5.15
C GLU A 97 5.04 1.69 -4.06
N ASP A 98 6.35 1.57 -4.20
CA ASP A 98 7.20 0.85 -3.25
C ASP A 98 7.31 1.58 -1.91
N ALA A 99 7.38 2.92 -1.93
CA ALA A 99 7.34 3.73 -0.71
C ALA A 99 6.03 3.51 0.07
N LEU A 100 4.89 3.45 -0.63
CA LEU A 100 3.58 3.20 -0.02
C LEU A 100 3.50 1.78 0.54
N VAL A 101 3.99 0.78 -0.19
CA VAL A 101 4.07 -0.60 0.31
C VAL A 101 4.93 -0.69 1.56
N LEU A 102 6.09 -0.03 1.60
CA LEU A 102 6.97 -0.05 2.77
C LEU A 102 6.32 0.63 3.99
N ASN A 103 5.70 1.80 3.82
CA ASN A 103 5.07 2.54 4.91
C ASN A 103 3.83 1.83 5.50
N TYR A 104 3.04 1.15 4.67
CA TYR A 104 1.76 0.57 5.10
C TYR A 104 1.76 -0.96 5.24
N ARG A 105 2.54 -1.69 4.44
CA ARG A 105 2.48 -3.16 4.34
C ARG A 105 3.68 -3.88 4.94
N MET A 106 4.84 -3.22 5.06
CA MET A 106 6.05 -3.80 5.66
C MET A 106 6.17 -3.56 7.18
N VAL A 107 5.33 -2.71 7.77
CA VAL A 107 5.11 -2.71 9.23
C VAL A 107 4.61 -4.11 9.61
N PRO A 108 5.21 -4.78 10.63
CA PRO A 108 4.98 -6.19 10.89
C PRO A 108 3.49 -6.52 10.87
N LYS A 109 3.11 -7.45 9.99
CA LYS A 109 1.78 -8.08 10.03
C LYS A 109 1.55 -8.50 11.48
N ARG A 110 0.50 -7.97 12.13
CA ARG A 110 0.00 -8.55 13.39
C ARG A 110 -0.10 -10.05 13.15
N LYS A 111 0.75 -10.84 13.83
CA LYS A 111 0.62 -12.30 13.81
C LYS A 111 -0.82 -12.57 14.26
N LYS A 112 -1.62 -13.15 13.37
CA LYS A 112 -2.98 -13.57 13.74
C LYS A 112 -2.82 -14.50 14.96
N PRO A 113 -3.55 -14.28 16.07
CA PRO A 113 -3.47 -15.21 17.19
C PRO A 113 -3.86 -16.61 16.70
N ASP A 114 -3.34 -17.65 17.34
CA ASP A 114 -3.40 -19.03 16.84
C ASP A 114 -4.82 -19.50 16.48
N ASN A 115 -5.84 -18.96 17.15
CA ASN A 115 -7.25 -19.29 16.94
C ASN A 115 -8.07 -18.22 16.19
N PHE A 116 -7.43 -17.23 15.56
CA PHE A 116 -8.15 -16.15 14.87
C PHE A 116 -9.02 -16.67 13.72
N THR A 117 -8.50 -17.63 12.95
CA THR A 117 -9.22 -18.28 11.85
C THR A 117 -10.42 -19.06 12.36
N MET A 118 -10.27 -19.77 13.49
CA MET A 118 -11.36 -20.48 14.15
C MET A 118 -12.44 -19.52 14.64
N GLY A 119 -12.07 -18.37 15.19
CA GLY A 119 -13.03 -17.31 15.56
C GLY A 119 -13.85 -16.83 14.35
N VAL A 120 -13.20 -16.59 13.21
CA VAL A 120 -13.88 -16.22 11.96
C VAL A 120 -14.82 -17.33 11.48
N MET A 121 -14.40 -18.59 11.55
CA MET A 121 -15.23 -19.75 11.19
C MET A 121 -16.48 -19.85 12.08
N HIS A 122 -16.33 -19.71 13.40
CA HIS A 122 -17.46 -19.74 14.33
C HIS A 122 -18.43 -18.58 14.12
N CYS A 123 -17.93 -17.38 13.82
CA CYS A 123 -18.80 -16.26 13.44
C CYS A 123 -19.60 -16.56 12.17
N ASN A 124 -18.96 -17.13 11.14
CA ASN A 124 -19.65 -17.53 9.91
C ASN A 124 -20.72 -18.59 10.19
N GLU A 125 -20.39 -19.63 10.96
CA GLU A 125 -21.31 -20.69 11.34
C GLU A 125 -22.49 -20.15 12.16
N ALA A 126 -22.25 -19.24 13.11
CA ALA A 126 -23.29 -18.57 13.86
C ALA A 126 -24.20 -17.72 12.94
N THR A 127 -23.65 -17.04 11.93
CA THR A 127 -24.46 -16.31 10.94
C THR A 127 -25.29 -17.26 10.08
N GLU A 128 -24.75 -18.40 9.63
CA GLU A 128 -25.50 -19.40 8.88
C GLU A 128 -26.62 -20.03 9.73
N ASN A 129 -26.34 -20.31 11.00
CA ASN A 129 -27.29 -20.89 11.92
C ASN A 129 -28.43 -19.92 12.30
N THR A 130 -28.10 -18.65 12.51
CA THR A 130 -29.12 -17.60 12.81
C THR A 130 -29.98 -17.25 11.61
N THR A 131 -29.44 -17.34 10.39
CA THR A 131 -30.17 -17.06 9.16
C THR A 131 -31.07 -18.23 8.72
N GLY A 132 -30.66 -19.47 9.00
CA GLY A 132 -31.43 -20.69 8.74
C GLY A 132 -31.26 -21.25 7.32
N LEU A 133 -31.47 -22.57 7.16
CA LEU A 133 -31.20 -23.34 5.92
C LEU A 133 -31.88 -22.83 4.64
N ARG A 134 -32.85 -21.92 4.75
CA ARG A 134 -33.70 -21.47 3.64
C ARG A 134 -33.34 -20.08 3.11
N THR A 135 -32.25 -19.47 3.60
CA THR A 135 -31.79 -18.21 3.03
C THR A 135 -31.25 -18.44 1.62
N GLY A 136 -31.78 -17.68 0.66
CA GLY A 136 -31.37 -17.83 -0.74
C GLY A 136 -29.87 -17.54 -0.92
N HIS A 137 -29.31 -18.01 -2.05
CA HIS A 137 -27.92 -17.76 -2.46
C HIS A 137 -27.35 -16.36 -2.15
N PRO A 138 -28.12 -15.25 -2.25
CA PRO A 138 -27.61 -13.93 -1.90
C PRO A 138 -27.14 -13.75 -0.45
N LEU A 139 -27.73 -14.49 0.49
CA LEU A 139 -27.35 -14.44 1.90
C LEU A 139 -26.20 -15.39 2.26
N ARG A 140 -25.95 -16.41 1.46
CA ARG A 140 -24.77 -17.28 1.64
C ARG A 140 -23.53 -16.71 0.96
N ASP A 141 -23.72 -16.12 -0.21
CA ASP A 141 -22.69 -15.46 -1.01
C ASP A 141 -22.62 -13.94 -0.74
N HIS A 142 -22.91 -13.50 0.48
CA HIS A 142 -22.84 -12.09 0.87
C HIS A 142 -21.54 -11.42 0.43
N TYR A 143 -20.41 -12.12 0.57
CA TYR A 143 -19.10 -11.64 0.16
C TYR A 143 -19.03 -11.31 -1.34
N LYS A 144 -19.56 -12.17 -2.22
CA LYS A 144 -19.59 -11.93 -3.67
C LYS A 144 -20.49 -10.75 -4.02
N ILE A 145 -21.61 -10.60 -3.32
CA ILE A 145 -22.54 -9.48 -3.53
C ILE A 145 -21.92 -8.18 -3.07
N ILE A 146 -21.30 -8.15 -1.88
CA ILE A 146 -20.61 -6.97 -1.34
C ILE A 146 -19.50 -6.55 -2.31
N HIS A 147 -18.68 -7.48 -2.80
CA HIS A 147 -17.64 -7.18 -3.80
C HIS A 147 -18.21 -6.63 -5.10
N ARG A 148 -19.27 -7.24 -5.63
CA ARG A 148 -19.92 -6.81 -6.88
C ARG A 148 -20.58 -5.42 -6.71
N MET A 149 -21.15 -5.13 -5.55
CA MET A 149 -21.74 -3.83 -5.20
C MET A 149 -20.68 -2.75 -5.00
N ALA A 150 -19.55 -3.08 -4.36
CA ALA A 150 -18.41 -2.18 -4.21
C ALA A 150 -17.81 -1.81 -5.56
N TRP A 151 -17.58 -2.81 -6.44
CA TRP A 151 -17.13 -2.57 -7.81
C TRP A 151 -18.10 -1.70 -8.61
N LYS A 152 -19.41 -1.96 -8.47
CA LYS A 152 -20.44 -1.15 -9.13
C LYS A 152 -20.46 0.29 -8.63
N LYS A 153 -20.37 0.52 -7.31
CA LYS A 153 -20.24 1.88 -6.74
C LYS A 153 -19.00 2.59 -7.27
N LEU A 154 -17.85 1.90 -7.31
CA LEU A 154 -16.60 2.45 -7.85
C LEU A 154 -16.76 2.87 -9.32
N LYS A 155 -17.39 2.00 -10.12
CA LYS A 155 -17.67 2.27 -11.54
C LYS A 155 -18.66 3.41 -11.75
N GLU A 156 -19.65 3.54 -10.87
CA GLU A 156 -20.64 4.64 -10.87
C GLU A 156 -20.01 5.97 -10.43
N THR A 157 -19.05 5.96 -9.50
CA THR A 157 -18.28 7.15 -9.12
C THR A 157 -17.31 7.58 -10.21
N GLU A 158 -16.73 6.62 -10.94
CA GLU A 158 -15.82 6.87 -12.06
C GLU A 158 -16.56 7.34 -13.33
N ASN A 159 -17.83 6.95 -13.51
CA ASN A 159 -18.63 7.32 -14.68
C ASN A 159 -20.01 7.91 -14.27
N PRO A 160 -20.11 9.24 -14.05
CA PRO A 160 -21.35 9.90 -13.60
C PRO A 160 -22.45 10.02 -14.68
N TYR A 161 -22.28 9.41 -15.86
CA TYR A 161 -23.19 9.60 -16.99
C TYR A 161 -24.46 8.75 -16.89
N GLN A 162 -25.61 9.39 -16.66
CA GLN A 162 -26.92 8.74 -16.63
C GLN A 162 -27.44 8.43 -18.04
N ILE A 163 -27.74 7.16 -18.31
CA ILE A 163 -28.41 6.74 -19.56
C ILE A 163 -29.87 7.21 -19.53
N LYS A 164 -30.20 8.25 -20.31
CA LYS A 164 -31.59 8.66 -20.56
C LYS A 164 -32.32 7.55 -21.31
N ARG A 165 -33.22 6.84 -20.62
CA ARG A 165 -34.10 5.84 -21.25
C ARG A 165 -34.97 6.50 -22.32
N LYS A 166 -34.87 6.05 -23.57
CA LYS A 166 -35.82 6.45 -24.64
C LYS A 166 -37.23 6.00 -24.25
N ARG A 167 -38.18 6.95 -24.23
CA ARG A 167 -39.61 6.70 -23.95
C ARG A 167 -40.14 5.62 -24.91
N LYS A 168 -40.70 4.53 -24.38
CA LYS A 168 -41.42 3.52 -25.19
C LYS A 168 -42.58 4.22 -25.92
N LYS A 169 -42.63 4.12 -27.25
CA LYS A 169 -43.77 4.60 -28.05
C LYS A 169 -45.04 3.88 -27.56
N LYS A 170 -46.05 4.64 -27.11
CA LYS A 170 -47.37 4.09 -26.72
C LYS A 170 -47.97 3.38 -27.93
N LYS A 171 -48.32 2.10 -27.81
CA LYS A 171 -49.16 1.39 -28.81
C LYS A 171 -50.54 2.06 -28.82
N LYS A 172 -51.02 2.46 -30.01
CA LYS A 172 -52.38 3.00 -30.17
C LYS A 172 -53.43 1.94 -29.77
N PRO A 173 -54.53 2.31 -29.10
CA PRO A 173 -55.58 1.36 -28.75
C PRO A 173 -56.28 0.85 -30.02
N LYS A 174 -56.58 -0.46 -30.07
CA LYS A 174 -57.43 -1.05 -31.12
C LYS A 174 -58.87 -0.59 -30.89
N LYS A 175 -59.55 -0.09 -31.93
CA LYS A 175 -60.97 0.27 -31.87
C LYS A 175 -61.83 -0.98 -31.58
N PRO A 176 -62.91 -0.86 -30.78
CA PRO A 176 -63.81 -1.98 -30.54
C PRO A 176 -64.55 -2.35 -31.82
N THR A 177 -64.55 -3.63 -32.17
CA THR A 177 -65.38 -4.20 -33.24
C THR A 177 -66.81 -4.34 -32.71
N GLU A 178 -67.75 -3.65 -33.35
CA GLU A 178 -69.19 -3.84 -33.11
C GLU A 178 -69.57 -5.30 -33.40
N LYS A 179 -70.19 -5.95 -32.42
CA LYS A 179 -70.73 -7.30 -32.58
C LYS A 179 -72.02 -7.18 -33.40
N VAL A 180 -72.01 -7.65 -34.63
CA VAL A 180 -73.24 -7.87 -35.39
C VAL A 180 -73.94 -9.07 -34.76
N VAL A 181 -75.08 -8.82 -34.12
CA VAL A 181 -76.00 -9.84 -33.62
C VAL A 181 -76.69 -10.43 -34.85
N HIS A 182 -76.51 -11.73 -35.07
CA HIS A 182 -77.38 -12.47 -35.98
C HIS A 182 -78.32 -13.33 -35.13
N ASP A 183 -79.62 -13.13 -35.36
CA ASP A 183 -80.69 -13.83 -34.68
C ASP A 183 -80.68 -15.33 -34.99
N PRO A 184 -81.10 -16.19 -34.04
CA PRO A 184 -81.06 -17.64 -34.21
C PRO A 184 -82.14 -18.10 -35.19
N ILE A 185 -81.74 -18.87 -36.21
CA ILE A 185 -82.68 -19.62 -37.04
C ILE A 185 -82.84 -21.00 -36.38
N VAL A 186 -84.07 -21.27 -35.94
CA VAL A 186 -84.60 -22.58 -35.51
C VAL A 186 -85.76 -22.90 -36.46
N PRO A 187 -86.07 -24.16 -36.82
CA PRO A 187 -85.38 -25.44 -36.56
C PRO A 187 -84.62 -26.00 -37.78
#